data_AF-A0A530ZQ58-F1
#
_entry.id   AF-A0A530ZQ58-F1
#
_cell.length_a   1.000
_cell.length_b   1.000
_cell.length_c   1.000
_cell.angle_alpha   90.00
_cell.angle_beta   90.00
_cell.angle_gamma   90.00
#
_symmetry.space_group_name_H-M   'P 1'
#
loop_
_entity.id
_entity.type
_entity.pdbx_description
1 polymer ?
#
loop_
_entity_poly.entity_id
_entity_poly.type
_entity_poly.pdbx_seq_one_letter_code
_entity_poly.pdbx_strand_id
1 'polypeptide(L)'
;VYLGRELRRGVGPFRILDYAAMYKRAGQIFAVLKSETRPRDLVKQMSGGQRQAVAIARTMLSQAKIVLMDEPTAAISVRQVAEVLNLIRHLRDQGIAVVLISHRMPDVFDVADRVIVMRRGRKVADKTIASSSPEEVTGLITGAIEQV
;
A
#
# COMPACT_ATOMS: atom_id res chain seq x y z
N VAL A 1 -1.78 10.33 10.98
CA VAL A 1 -1.68 10.29 9.49
C VAL A 1 -1.15 11.56 8.84
N TYR A 2 -1.17 12.74 9.48
CA TYR A 2 -0.82 14.02 8.82
C TYR A 2 0.68 14.32 8.67
N LEU A 3 1.52 14.02 9.68
CA LEU A 3 3.01 14.11 9.63
C LEU A 3 3.55 15.29 8.79
N GLY A 4 3.34 16.53 9.26
CA GLY A 4 3.78 17.75 8.57
C GLY A 4 2.74 18.37 7.64
N ARG A 5 1.55 17.79 7.55
CA ARG A 5 0.41 18.28 6.75
C ARG A 5 -0.78 18.64 7.63
N GLU A 6 -0.53 19.06 8.87
CA GLU A 6 -1.58 19.32 9.84
C GLU A 6 -2.50 20.44 9.35
N LEU A 7 -3.81 20.21 9.48
CA LEU A 7 -4.79 21.24 9.17
C LEU A 7 -4.73 22.31 10.26
N ARG A 8 -4.74 23.58 9.84
CA ARG A 8 -4.72 24.74 10.74
C ARG A 8 -5.95 25.59 10.49
N ARG A 9 -6.51 26.15 11.56
CA ARG A 9 -7.57 27.16 11.53
C ARG A 9 -7.12 28.41 12.28
N GLY A 10 -7.63 29.57 11.91
CA GLY A 10 -7.21 30.83 12.51
C GLY A 10 -7.83 32.03 11.85
N VAL A 11 -7.84 33.16 12.56
CA VAL A 11 -8.26 34.47 12.06
C VAL A 11 -7.07 35.43 12.27
N GLY A 12 -6.63 36.09 11.20
CA GLY A 12 -5.47 36.98 11.24
C GLY A 12 -4.15 36.24 11.49
N PRO A 13 -3.22 36.78 12.32
CA PRO A 13 -1.88 36.22 12.50
C PRO A 13 -1.84 34.93 13.35
N PHE A 14 -2.92 34.58 14.04
CA PHE A 14 -2.96 33.40 14.92
C PHE A 14 -3.45 32.16 14.14
N ARG A 15 -2.60 31.13 14.04
CA ARG A 15 -2.96 29.83 13.47
C ARG A 15 -2.82 28.72 14.52
N ILE A 16 -3.91 28.00 14.76
CA ILE A 16 -3.94 26.85 15.66
C ILE A 16 -4.24 25.55 14.89
N LEU A 17 -3.88 24.41 15.45
CA LEU A 17 -4.19 23.10 14.86
C LEU A 17 -5.68 22.81 14.91
N ASP A 18 -6.25 22.37 13.79
CA ASP A 18 -7.65 21.92 13.71
C ASP A 18 -7.75 20.40 13.86
N TYR A 19 -7.66 19.95 15.12
CA TYR A 19 -7.79 18.53 15.44
C TYR A 19 -9.15 17.94 15.01
N ALA A 20 -10.23 18.71 15.11
CA ALA A 20 -11.57 18.23 14.76
C ALA A 20 -11.65 17.90 13.26
N ALA A 21 -11.20 18.82 12.40
CA ALA A 21 -11.12 18.59 10.96
C ALA A 21 -10.16 17.43 10.63
N MET A 22 -9.01 17.36 11.30
CA MET A 22 -8.04 16.28 11.09
C MET A 22 -8.62 14.91 11.42
N TYR A 23 -9.28 14.75 12.56
CA TYR A 23 -9.92 13.49 12.95
C TYR A 23 -11.07 13.12 12.02
N LYS A 24 -11.91 14.08 11.63
CA LYS A 24 -13.02 13.86 10.70
C LYS A 24 -12.52 13.30 9.37
N ARG A 25 -11.52 13.97 8.78
CA ARG A 25 -10.98 13.58 7.47
C ARG A 25 -10.16 12.28 7.54
N ALA A 26 -9.42 12.04 8.63
CA ALA A 26 -8.77 10.74 8.84
C ALA A 26 -9.79 9.59 8.95
N GLY A 27 -10.91 9.81 9.65
CA GLY A 27 -11.99 8.83 9.77
C GLY A 27 -12.65 8.52 8.41
N GLN A 28 -12.87 9.54 7.58
CA GLN A 28 -13.37 9.35 6.21
C GLN A 28 -12.42 8.48 5.38
N ILE A 29 -11.11 8.70 5.50
CA ILE A 29 -10.12 7.89 4.79
C ILE A 29 -10.16 6.44 5.30
N PHE A 30 -10.18 6.21 6.61
CA PHE A 30 -10.27 4.84 7.14
C PHE A 30 -11.55 4.12 6.72
N ALA A 31 -12.67 4.84 6.61
CA ALA A 31 -13.92 4.28 6.09
C ALA A 31 -13.81 3.87 4.61
N VAL A 32 -13.15 4.68 3.77
CA VAL A 32 -12.86 4.32 2.36
C VAL A 32 -11.99 3.07 2.29
N LEU A 33 -11.02 2.95 3.19
CA LEU A 33 -10.16 1.76 3.30
C LEU A 33 -10.85 0.55 3.96
N LYS A 34 -12.14 0.67 4.30
CA LYS A 34 -12.93 -0.35 5.04
C LYS A 34 -12.20 -0.85 6.30
N SER A 35 -11.45 0.02 6.95
CA SER A 35 -10.65 -0.31 8.13
C SER A 35 -11.41 0.05 9.40
N GLU A 36 -11.34 -0.83 10.40
CA GLU A 36 -11.85 -0.57 11.76
C GLU A 36 -10.96 0.41 12.55
N THR A 37 -9.96 1.02 11.90
CA THR A 37 -9.03 1.96 12.53
C THR A 37 -9.74 3.24 12.97
N ARG A 38 -9.57 3.61 14.25
CA ARG A 38 -10.08 4.88 14.78
C ARG A 38 -8.98 5.94 14.78
N PRO A 39 -9.24 7.19 14.33
CA PRO A 39 -8.23 8.24 14.24
C PRO A 39 -7.53 8.66 15.53
N ARG A 40 -8.11 8.32 16.70
CA ARG A 40 -7.57 8.67 18.02
C ARG A 40 -6.78 7.55 18.68
N ASP A 41 -6.84 6.34 18.14
CA ASP A 41 -6.16 5.20 18.72
C ASP A 41 -4.64 5.32 18.53
N LEU A 42 -3.89 4.81 19.51
CA LEU A 42 -2.43 4.81 19.42
C LEU A 42 -1.98 3.73 18.45
N VAL A 43 -1.11 4.09 17.50
CA VAL A 43 -0.57 3.16 16.48
C VAL A 43 0.10 1.93 17.11
N LYS A 44 0.70 2.06 18.31
CA LYS A 44 1.32 0.93 19.02
C LYS A 44 0.33 -0.16 19.44
N GLN A 45 -0.96 0.18 19.57
CA GLN A 45 -2.03 -0.74 19.96
C GLN A 45 -2.76 -1.34 18.75
N MET A 46 -2.40 -0.91 17.54
CA MET A 46 -3.06 -1.34 16.31
C MET A 46 -2.52 -2.69 15.81
N SER A 47 -3.42 -3.48 15.23
CA SER A 47 -3.06 -4.71 14.50
C SER A 47 -2.20 -4.40 13.27
N GLY A 48 -1.59 -5.44 12.67
CA GLY A 48 -0.84 -5.30 11.41
C GLY A 48 -1.65 -4.59 10.31
N GLY A 49 -2.87 -5.06 10.06
CA GLY A 49 -3.77 -4.45 9.06
C GLY A 49 -4.16 -3.00 9.39
N GLN A 50 -4.40 -2.67 10.66
CA GLN A 50 -4.69 -1.29 11.07
C GLN A 50 -3.47 -0.37 10.86
N ARG A 51 -2.26 -0.84 11.17
CA ARG A 51 -1.02 -0.09 10.89
C ARG A 51 -0.82 0.12 9.39
N GLN A 52 -1.18 -0.89 8.58
CA GLN A 52 -1.20 -0.77 7.12
C GLN A 52 -2.15 0.33 6.66
N ALA A 53 -3.40 0.33 7.16
CA ALA A 53 -4.39 1.34 6.83
C ALA A 53 -3.91 2.75 7.21
N VAL A 54 -3.22 2.91 8.35
CA VAL A 54 -2.56 4.17 8.72
C VAL A 54 -1.47 4.56 7.72
N ALA A 55 -0.62 3.63 7.29
CA ALA A 55 0.43 3.88 6.30
C ALA A 55 -0.17 4.39 4.98
N ILE A 56 -1.25 3.77 4.51
CA ILE A 56 -1.89 4.15 3.25
C ILE A 56 -2.68 5.45 3.39
N ALA A 57 -3.37 5.66 4.52
CA ALA A 57 -4.05 6.92 4.77
C ALA A 57 -3.09 8.11 4.73
N ARG A 58 -1.84 7.93 5.20
CA ARG A 58 -0.79 8.94 5.03
C ARG A 58 -0.49 9.21 3.56
N THR A 59 -0.43 8.17 2.74
CA THR A 59 -0.15 8.25 1.31
C THR A 59 -1.24 8.99 0.54
N MET A 60 -2.51 8.70 0.83
CA MET A 60 -3.67 9.40 0.26
C MET A 60 -3.68 10.89 0.62
N LEU A 61 -3.31 11.23 1.85
CA LEU A 61 -3.18 12.63 2.27
C LEU A 61 -2.02 13.37 1.60
N SER A 62 -1.04 12.67 1.03
CA SER A 62 0.10 13.31 0.33
C SER A 62 -0.18 13.61 -1.13
N GLN A 63 -1.34 13.20 -1.67
CA GLN A 63 -1.58 13.20 -3.12
C GLN A 63 -0.41 12.54 -3.87
N ALA A 64 0.09 11.42 -3.34
CA ALA A 64 1.24 10.74 -3.90
C ALA A 64 0.92 10.26 -5.32
N LYS A 65 1.85 10.50 -6.25
CA LYS A 65 1.76 9.97 -7.62
C LYS A 65 2.24 8.51 -7.71
N ILE A 66 3.14 8.12 -6.80
CA ILE A 66 3.76 6.79 -6.74
C ILE A 66 3.81 6.31 -5.29
N VAL A 67 3.54 5.03 -5.07
CA VAL A 67 3.61 4.35 -3.77
C VAL A 67 4.49 3.12 -3.89
N LEU A 68 5.56 3.06 -3.09
CA LEU A 68 6.38 1.87 -2.94
C LEU A 68 5.89 1.08 -1.73
N MET A 69 5.54 -0.19 -1.92
CA MET A 69 5.12 -1.09 -0.84
C MET A 69 6.09 -2.26 -0.77
N ASP A 70 6.87 -2.30 0.32
CA ASP A 70 7.82 -3.37 0.59
C ASP A 70 7.18 -4.45 1.47
N GLU A 71 6.95 -5.63 0.88
CA GLU A 71 6.31 -6.80 1.51
C GLU A 71 5.08 -6.45 2.39
N PRO A 72 4.07 -5.75 1.83
CA PRO A 72 2.97 -5.20 2.62
C PRO A 72 2.04 -6.26 3.22
N THR A 73 2.16 -7.53 2.80
CA THR A 73 1.37 -8.66 3.29
C THR A 73 2.18 -9.56 4.24
N ALA A 74 3.40 -9.16 4.61
CA ALA A 74 4.19 -9.90 5.58
C ALA A 74 3.56 -9.86 6.98
N ALA A 75 3.55 -11.01 7.66
CA ALA A 75 3.08 -11.16 9.04
C ALA A 75 1.64 -10.69 9.33
N ILE A 76 0.75 -10.69 8.34
CA ILE A 76 -0.69 -10.45 8.51
C ILE A 76 -1.51 -11.69 8.12
N SER A 77 -2.72 -11.81 8.69
CA SER A 77 -3.59 -12.97 8.44
C SER A 77 -4.15 -12.99 7.01
N VAL A 78 -4.56 -14.16 6.51
CA VAL A 78 -5.16 -14.32 5.17
C VAL A 78 -6.33 -13.36 4.93
N ARG A 79 -7.18 -13.14 5.93
CA ARG A 79 -8.28 -12.18 5.85
C ARG A 79 -7.77 -10.75 5.63
N GLN A 80 -6.70 -10.37 6.30
CA GLN A 80 -6.09 -9.03 6.17
C GLN A 80 -5.33 -8.87 4.85
N VAL A 81 -4.80 -9.94 4.26
CA VAL A 81 -4.19 -9.90 2.91
C VAL A 81 -5.19 -9.35 1.90
N ALA A 82 -6.42 -9.87 1.88
CA ALA A 82 -7.46 -9.40 0.97
C ALA A 82 -7.77 -7.89 1.14
N GLU A 83 -7.72 -7.37 2.37
CA GLU A 83 -7.90 -5.94 2.65
C GLU A 83 -6.76 -5.11 2.02
N VAL A 84 -5.51 -5.56 2.13
CA VAL A 84 -4.35 -4.90 1.53
C VAL A 84 -4.43 -4.93 0.00
N LEU A 85 -4.78 -6.07 -0.60
CA LEU A 85 -4.90 -6.19 -2.06
C LEU A 85 -6.04 -5.31 -2.61
N ASN A 86 -7.19 -5.26 -1.94
CA ASN A 86 -8.29 -4.36 -2.30
C ASN A 86 -7.88 -2.89 -2.23
N LEU A 87 -7.06 -2.54 -1.26
CA LEU A 87 -6.54 -1.20 -1.14
C LEU A 87 -5.56 -0.87 -2.27
N ILE A 88 -4.68 -1.79 -2.67
CA ILE A 88 -3.78 -1.59 -3.82
C ILE A 88 -4.60 -1.29 -5.08
N ARG A 89 -5.69 -2.04 -5.30
CA ARG A 89 -6.63 -1.75 -6.39
C ARG A 89 -7.23 -0.35 -6.28
N HIS A 90 -7.65 0.06 -5.10
CA HIS A 90 -8.22 1.40 -4.91
C HIS A 90 -7.22 2.52 -5.24
N LEU A 91 -5.95 2.37 -4.85
CA LEU A 91 -4.90 3.32 -5.20
C LEU A 91 -4.69 3.39 -6.72
N ARG A 92 -4.62 2.23 -7.38
CA ARG A 92 -4.54 2.13 -8.85
C ARG A 92 -5.74 2.84 -9.52
N ASP A 93 -6.95 2.58 -9.05
CA ASP A 93 -8.18 3.17 -9.60
C ASP A 93 -8.24 4.69 -9.43
N GLN A 94 -7.49 5.25 -8.47
CA GLN A 94 -7.28 6.69 -8.28
C GLN A 94 -6.17 7.27 -9.17
N GLY A 95 -5.58 6.48 -10.06
CA GLY A 95 -4.48 6.90 -10.94
C GLY A 95 -3.13 6.99 -10.24
N ILE A 96 -2.98 6.35 -9.07
CA ILE A 96 -1.72 6.31 -8.33
C ILE A 96 -0.93 5.08 -8.76
N ALA A 97 0.32 5.26 -9.18
CA ALA A 97 1.19 4.14 -9.52
C ALA A 97 1.64 3.41 -8.24
N VAL A 98 1.54 2.08 -8.23
CA VAL A 98 1.96 1.25 -7.10
C VAL A 98 3.09 0.34 -7.53
N VAL A 99 4.21 0.37 -6.80
CA VAL A 99 5.32 -0.57 -6.93
C VAL A 99 5.26 -1.50 -5.73
N LEU A 100 4.92 -2.76 -5.99
CA LEU A 100 4.82 -3.82 -4.98
C LEU A 100 6.09 -4.67 -5.02
N ILE A 101 6.79 -4.77 -3.90
CA ILE A 101 7.85 -5.75 -3.69
C ILE A 101 7.22 -6.91 -2.94
N SER A 102 7.15 -8.08 -3.58
CA SER A 102 6.72 -9.29 -2.88
C SER A 102 7.29 -10.57 -3.51
N HIS A 103 7.52 -11.57 -2.66
CA HIS A 103 7.77 -12.96 -3.06
C HIS A 103 6.52 -13.85 -3.07
N ARG A 104 5.34 -13.31 -2.74
CA ARG A 104 4.07 -14.06 -2.73
C ARG A 104 3.35 -13.96 -4.08
N MET A 105 3.59 -14.92 -4.95
CA MET A 105 3.08 -14.87 -6.34
C MET A 105 1.55 -14.77 -6.47
N PRO A 106 0.72 -15.49 -5.68
CA PRO A 106 -0.74 -15.32 -5.76
C PRO A 106 -1.18 -13.87 -5.53
N ASP A 107 -0.60 -13.20 -4.53
CA ASP A 107 -0.89 -11.81 -4.19
C ASP A 107 -0.45 -10.87 -5.32
N VAL A 108 0.73 -11.10 -5.90
CA VAL A 108 1.28 -10.30 -7.01
C VAL A 108 0.38 -10.41 -8.26
N PHE A 109 0.02 -11.63 -8.66
CA PHE A 109 -0.80 -11.87 -9.85
C PHE A 109 -2.24 -11.36 -9.70
N ASP A 110 -2.73 -11.18 -8.47
CA ASP A 110 -4.07 -10.69 -8.17
C ASP A 110 -4.23 -9.16 -8.36
N VAL A 111 -3.14 -8.39 -8.32
CA VAL A 111 -3.19 -6.91 -8.34
C VAL A 111 -2.24 -6.24 -9.33
N ALA A 112 -1.19 -6.92 -9.78
CA ALA A 112 -0.19 -6.31 -10.66
C ALA A 112 -0.60 -6.36 -12.14
N ASP A 113 -0.19 -5.36 -12.91
CA ASP A 113 -0.30 -5.36 -14.37
C ASP A 113 0.96 -5.96 -15.03
N ARG A 114 2.13 -5.75 -14.40
CA ARG A 114 3.45 -6.19 -14.84
C ARG A 114 4.27 -6.70 -13.67
N VAL A 115 5.17 -7.65 -13.95
CA VAL A 115 6.11 -8.21 -12.99
C VAL A 115 7.54 -8.05 -13.49
N ILE A 116 8.41 -7.55 -12.61
CA ILE A 116 9.86 -7.48 -12.84
C ILE A 116 10.50 -8.48 -11.90
N VAL A 117 11.26 -9.42 -12.46
CA VAL A 117 11.95 -10.43 -11.66
C VAL A 117 13.39 -9.99 -11.46
N MET A 118 13.82 -9.95 -10.21
CA MET A 118 15.19 -9.64 -9.83
C MET A 118 15.87 -10.87 -9.22
N ARG A 119 17.09 -11.17 -9.65
CA ARG A 119 17.92 -12.24 -9.11
C ARG A 119 19.36 -11.75 -8.98
N ARG A 120 19.95 -11.88 -7.78
CA ARG A 120 21.33 -11.44 -7.49
C ARG A 120 21.61 -9.99 -7.94
N GLY A 121 20.67 -9.09 -7.68
CA GLY A 121 20.78 -7.68 -8.03
C GLY A 121 20.61 -7.33 -9.51
N ARG A 122 20.28 -8.31 -10.37
CA ARG A 122 20.04 -8.08 -11.81
C ARG A 122 18.57 -8.33 -12.16
N LYS A 123 18.03 -7.51 -13.07
CA LYS A 123 16.74 -7.78 -13.69
C LYS A 123 16.89 -8.99 -14.61
N VAL A 124 16.20 -10.08 -14.29
CA VAL A 124 16.23 -11.31 -15.10
C VAL A 124 15.03 -11.43 -16.02
N ALA A 125 13.89 -10.83 -15.67
CA ALA A 125 12.71 -10.79 -16.54
C ALA A 125 11.88 -9.52 -16.32
N ASP A 126 11.10 -9.15 -17.34
CA ASP A 126 10.17 -8.03 -17.36
C ASP A 126 8.96 -8.45 -18.20
N LYS A 127 7.86 -8.84 -17.54
CA LYS A 127 6.73 -9.49 -18.20
C LYS A 127 5.41 -8.82 -17.80
N THR A 128 4.42 -8.88 -18.69
CA THR A 128 3.04 -8.61 -18.30
C THR A 128 2.49 -9.80 -17.52
N ILE A 129 1.62 -9.55 -16.54
CA ILE A 129 1.00 -10.63 -15.76
C ILE A 129 0.20 -11.57 -16.67
N ALA A 130 -0.48 -11.04 -17.69
CA ALA A 130 -1.25 -11.82 -18.65
C ALA A 130 -0.40 -12.79 -19.51
N SER A 131 0.91 -12.57 -19.62
CA SER A 131 1.83 -13.38 -20.42
C SER A 131 2.76 -14.28 -19.57
N SER A 132 2.41 -14.52 -18.31
CA SER A 132 3.24 -15.28 -17.38
C SER A 132 2.37 -16.06 -16.38
N SER A 133 3.02 -16.85 -15.52
CA SER A 133 2.34 -17.58 -14.44
C SER A 133 3.13 -17.47 -13.12
N PRO A 134 2.47 -17.68 -11.97
CA PRO A 134 3.15 -17.76 -10.67
C PRO A 134 4.34 -18.73 -10.65
N GLU A 135 4.19 -19.88 -11.29
CA GLU A 135 5.21 -20.94 -11.37
C GLU A 135 6.40 -20.49 -12.22
N GLU A 136 6.13 -19.86 -13.37
CA GLU A 136 7.18 -19.33 -14.24
C GLU A 136 8.01 -18.26 -13.51
N VAL A 137 7.34 -17.29 -12.87
CA VAL A 137 8.02 -16.23 -12.12
C VAL A 137 8.84 -16.82 -10.97
N THR A 138 8.29 -17.81 -10.25
CA THR A 138 9.02 -18.54 -9.19
C THR A 138 10.25 -19.26 -9.76
N GLY A 139 10.13 -19.88 -10.93
CA GLY A 139 11.23 -20.53 -11.63
C GLY A 139 12.34 -19.55 -12.03
N LEU A 140 11.97 -18.34 -12.50
CA LEU A 140 12.92 -17.28 -12.84
C LEU A 140 13.66 -16.73 -11.60
N ILE A 141 12.95 -16.60 -10.47
CA ILE A 141 13.53 -16.16 -9.17
C ILE A 141 14.58 -17.18 -8.69
N THR A 142 14.22 -18.46 -8.67
CA THR A 142 15.11 -19.54 -8.19
C THR A 142 16.21 -19.89 -9.19
N GLY A 143 15.99 -19.60 -10.46
CA GLY A 143 16.87 -19.96 -11.57
C GLY A 143 16.65 -21.36 -12.14
N ALA A 144 15.52 -22.00 -11.81
CA ALA A 144 15.07 -23.20 -12.50
C ALA A 144 14.69 -22.93 -13.98
N ILE A 145 14.36 -21.68 -14.32
CA ILE A 145 14.10 -21.21 -15.68
C ILE A 145 15.15 -20.13 -15.99
N GLU A 146 15.84 -20.28 -17.12
CA GLU A 146 16.77 -19.27 -17.63
C GLU A 146 16.07 -18.27 -18.56
N GLN A 147 16.71 -17.11 -18.76
CA GLN A 147 16.12 -15.98 -19.48
C GLN A 147 15.67 -16.39 -20.89
N VAL A 148 14.42 -16.05 -21.23
CA VAL A 148 13.95 -15.98 -22.63
C VAL A 148 14.25 -14.60 -23.16
#